data_AF-A0A2E1W5K7-F1
#
_entry.id   AF-A0A2E1W5K7-F1
#
_cell.length_a   1.000
_cell.length_b   1.000
_cell.length_c   1.000
_cell.angle_alpha   90.00
_cell.angle_beta   90.00
_cell.angle_gamma   90.00
#
_symmetry.space_group_name_H-M   'P 1'
#
loop_
_entity.id
_entity.type
_entity.pdbx_description
1 polymer ?
#
loop_
_entity_poly.entity_id
_entity_poly.type
_entity_poly.pdbx_seq_one_letter_code
_entity_poly.pdbx_strand_id
1 'polypeptide(L)'
;MERDDIKEYSIGAQHSEEEGRKIRKNIIKVTILLSVITAVEVIVGVFFSKSNPNVSDRTWTLIKYGYIILTLVKAGYIVMEFMHLGHERKGMKLTVLVPYIIFIIYLIFISITEAEAVGDSNFPLN
;
A
#
# COMPACT_ATOMS: atom_id res chain seq x y z
N MET A 1 18.62 -10.15 47.61
CA MET A 1 18.70 -8.80 47.01
C MET A 1 17.68 -8.75 45.89
N GLU A 2 16.65 -7.92 46.01
CA GLU A 2 15.95 -7.46 44.80
C GLU A 2 16.97 -6.74 43.93
N ARG A 3 17.00 -7.08 42.63
CA ARG A 3 17.86 -6.44 41.65
C ARG A 3 17.22 -5.11 41.24
N ASP A 4 17.60 -4.04 41.94
CA ASP A 4 17.08 -2.67 41.78
C ASP A 4 17.58 -1.97 40.51
N ASP A 5 18.58 -2.56 39.85
CA ASP A 5 19.24 -2.14 38.61
C ASP A 5 18.37 -2.28 37.35
N ILE A 6 17.30 -3.08 37.40
CA ILE A 6 16.48 -3.41 36.22
C ILE A 6 15.45 -2.29 35.92
N LYS A 7 15.04 -1.49 36.92
CA LYS A 7 14.06 -0.42 36.71
C LYS A 7 14.65 0.78 35.99
N GLU A 8 15.88 1.17 36.32
CA GLU A 8 16.44 2.47 35.95
C GLU A 8 16.64 2.67 34.43
N TYR A 9 17.03 1.62 33.70
CA TYR A 9 17.15 1.68 32.24
C TYR A 9 15.80 1.84 31.52
N SER A 10 14.69 1.37 32.12
CA SER A 10 13.36 1.41 31.50
C SER A 10 12.62 2.74 31.70
N ILE A 11 13.04 3.57 32.66
CA ILE A 11 12.38 4.86 32.96
C ILE A 11 12.77 5.94 31.94
N GLY A 12 13.99 5.91 31.40
CA GLY A 12 14.47 6.89 30.42
C GLY A 12 14.03 6.62 28.96
N ALA A 13 13.49 5.45 28.66
CA ALA A 13 13.10 5.03 27.31
C ALA A 13 11.61 5.30 26.99
N GLN A 14 10.89 6.00 27.86
CA GLN A 14 9.48 6.32 27.65
C GLN A 14 9.34 7.58 26.79
N HIS A 15 8.76 7.43 25.60
CA HIS A 15 8.37 8.58 24.78
C HIS A 15 7.42 9.48 25.57
N SER A 16 7.59 10.79 25.47
CA SER A 16 6.68 11.73 26.13
C SER A 16 5.25 11.51 25.64
N GLU A 17 4.26 11.62 26.53
CA GLU A 17 2.84 11.50 26.18
C GLU A 17 2.44 12.48 25.06
N GLU A 18 3.12 13.62 24.97
CA GLU A 18 2.90 14.62 23.92
C GLU A 18 3.33 14.13 22.54
N GLU A 19 4.47 13.45 22.42
CA GLU A 19 4.94 12.84 21.18
C GLU A 19 4.03 11.69 20.76
N GLY A 20 3.67 10.81 21.70
CA GLY A 20 2.76 9.69 21.43
C GLY A 20 1.39 10.16 20.93
N ARG A 21 0.87 11.26 21.49
CA ARG A 21 -0.40 11.86 21.03
C ARG A 21 -0.34 12.36 19.59
N LYS A 22 0.78 12.96 19.17
CA LYS A 22 0.98 13.43 17.78
C LYS A 22 0.99 12.25 16.80
N ILE A 23 1.72 11.19 17.11
CA ILE A 23 1.81 9.97 16.27
C ILE A 23 0.43 9.34 16.12
N ARG A 24 -0.30 9.10 17.23
CA ARG A 24 -1.66 8.52 17.20
C ARG A 24 -2.62 9.36 16.35
N LYS A 25 -2.53 10.69 16.46
CA LYS A 25 -3.36 11.60 15.66
C LYS A 25 -3.05 11.51 14.16
N ASN A 26 -1.78 11.40 13.79
CA ASN A 26 -1.38 11.27 12.39
C ASN A 26 -1.85 9.93 11.80
N ILE A 27 -1.68 8.82 12.53
CA ILE A 27 -2.16 7.50 12.14
C ILE A 27 -3.66 7.56 11.84
N ILE A 28 -4.48 8.07 12.76
CA ILE A 28 -5.94 8.17 12.56
C ILE A 28 -6.27 9.06 11.35
N LYS A 29 -5.59 10.20 11.19
CA LYS A 29 -5.80 11.10 10.05
C LYS A 29 -5.54 10.40 8.72
N VAL A 30 -4.42 9.69 8.61
CA VAL A 30 -4.04 8.99 7.38
C VAL A 30 -4.92 7.77 7.12
N THR A 31 -5.31 7.03 8.16
CA THR A 31 -6.29 5.93 8.05
C THR A 31 -7.62 6.42 7.49
N ILE A 32 -8.16 7.52 8.02
CA ILE A 32 -9.44 8.07 7.55
C ILE A 32 -9.29 8.55 6.10
N LEU A 33 -8.21 9.27 5.77
CA LEU A 33 -7.94 9.74 4.41
C LEU A 33 -7.93 8.58 3.40
N LEU A 34 -7.14 7.54 3.69
CA LEU A 34 -7.00 6.38 2.79
C LEU A 34 -8.29 5.56 2.72
N SER A 35 -9.03 5.45 3.82
CA SER A 35 -10.34 4.79 3.86
C SER A 35 -11.36 5.51 2.98
N VAL A 36 -11.43 6.85 3.07
CA VAL A 36 -12.32 7.66 2.22
C VAL A 36 -11.95 7.54 0.75
N ILE A 37 -10.66 7.63 0.40
CA ILE A 37 -10.21 7.45 -0.99
C ILE A 37 -10.62 6.06 -1.50
N THR A 38 -10.43 5.02 -0.69
CA THR A 38 -10.80 3.63 -1.03
C THR A 38 -12.30 3.46 -1.19
N ALA A 39 -13.11 4.05 -0.31
CA ALA A 39 -14.56 4.05 -0.45
C ALA A 39 -15.01 4.72 -1.75
N VAL A 40 -14.41 5.85 -2.13
CA VAL A 40 -14.69 6.54 -3.39
C VAL A 40 -14.32 5.66 -4.60
N GLU A 41 -13.17 4.99 -4.58
CA GLU A 41 -12.79 4.06 -5.65
C GLU A 41 -13.77 2.89 -5.78
N VAL A 42 -14.25 2.32 -4.68
CA VAL A 42 -15.25 1.25 -4.75
C VAL A 42 -16.55 1.78 -5.34
N ILE A 43 -17.02 2.96 -4.90
CA ILE A 43 -18.23 3.60 -5.44
C ILE A 43 -18.07 3.84 -6.95
N VAL A 44 -16.96 4.43 -7.39
CA VAL A 44 -16.70 4.64 -8.82
C VAL A 44 -16.66 3.31 -9.57
N GLY A 45 -16.07 2.27 -8.98
CA GLY A 45 -15.96 0.96 -9.61
C GLY A 45 -17.31 0.27 -9.80
N VAL A 46 -18.23 0.47 -8.86
CA VAL A 46 -19.60 -0.07 -8.92
C VAL A 46 -20.45 0.69 -9.94
N PHE A 47 -20.47 2.02 -9.87
CA PHE A 47 -21.37 2.84 -10.70
C PHE A 47 -20.84 3.07 -12.13
N PHE A 48 -19.51 3.14 -12.31
CA PHE A 48 -18.87 3.39 -13.61
C PHE A 48 -18.16 2.15 -14.16
N SER A 49 -18.68 0.95 -13.86
CA SER A 49 -18.13 -0.30 -14.40
C SER A 49 -18.31 -0.41 -15.92
N LYS A 50 -17.49 -1.24 -16.58
CA LYS A 50 -17.64 -1.58 -18.01
C LYS A 50 -19.03 -2.10 -18.38
N SER A 51 -19.73 -2.73 -17.43
CA SER A 51 -21.07 -3.29 -17.65
C SER A 51 -22.17 -2.22 -17.70
N ASN A 52 -21.87 -0.96 -17.35
CA ASN A 52 -22.84 0.12 -17.44
C ASN A 52 -22.91 0.65 -18.89
N PRO A 53 -24.08 0.59 -19.56
CA PRO A 53 -24.23 1.02 -20.95
C PRO A 53 -23.96 2.53 -21.16
N ASN A 54 -23.96 3.33 -20.09
CA ASN A 54 -23.66 4.76 -20.15
C ASN A 54 -22.16 5.08 -20.03
N VAL A 55 -21.29 4.06 -19.90
CA VAL A 55 -19.84 4.23 -19.77
C VAL A 55 -19.16 3.84 -21.08
N SER A 56 -18.57 4.83 -21.76
CA SER A 56 -17.79 4.56 -22.97
C SER A 56 -16.48 3.80 -22.67
N ASP A 57 -15.99 3.03 -23.64
CA ASP A 57 -14.69 2.31 -23.53
C ASP A 57 -13.52 3.26 -23.21
N ARG A 58 -13.58 4.50 -23.72
CA ARG A 58 -12.58 5.53 -23.43
C ARG A 58 -12.64 5.94 -21.96
N THR A 59 -13.84 6.18 -21.42
CA THR A 59 -14.04 6.50 -20.00
C THR A 59 -13.55 5.36 -19.12
N TRP A 60 -13.91 4.11 -19.46
CA TRP A 60 -13.46 2.94 -18.72
C TRP A 60 -11.93 2.79 -18.71
N THR A 61 -11.30 3.06 -19.84
CA THR A 61 -9.83 3.04 -19.95
C THR A 61 -9.16 4.10 -19.06
N LEU A 62 -9.72 5.32 -19.02
CA LEU A 62 -9.23 6.37 -18.13
C LEU A 62 -9.38 5.99 -16.66
N ILE A 63 -10.51 5.39 -16.27
CA ILE A 63 -10.75 4.92 -14.89
C ILE A 63 -9.70 3.87 -14.49
N LYS A 64 -9.43 2.88 -15.36
CA LYS A 64 -8.40 1.85 -15.11
C LYS A 64 -7.02 2.45 -14.85
N TYR A 65 -6.56 3.36 -15.70
CA TYR A 65 -5.26 4.02 -15.49
C TYR A 65 -5.27 4.89 -14.22
N GLY A 66 -6.38 5.57 -13.96
CA GLY A 66 -6.59 6.31 -12.72
C GLY A 66 -6.43 5.42 -11.48
N TYR A 67 -6.99 4.20 -11.49
CA TYR A 67 -6.91 3.27 -10.38
C TYR A 67 -5.49 2.75 -10.15
N ILE A 68 -4.75 2.50 -11.22
CA ILE A 68 -3.33 2.10 -11.11
C ILE A 68 -2.53 3.22 -10.42
N ILE A 69 -2.67 4.46 -10.90
CA ILE A 69 -1.96 5.61 -10.32
C ILE A 69 -2.38 5.84 -8.87
N LEU A 70 -3.68 5.84 -8.58
CA LEU A 70 -4.21 6.07 -7.24
C LEU A 70 -3.78 4.96 -6.27
N THR A 71 -3.68 3.71 -6.73
CA THR A 71 -3.16 2.60 -5.95
C THR A 71 -1.69 2.78 -5.60
N LEU A 72 -0.86 3.25 -6.54
CA LEU A 72 0.56 3.55 -6.27
C LEU A 72 0.70 4.69 -5.26
N VAL A 73 -0.10 5.75 -5.38
CA VAL A 73 -0.11 6.87 -4.42
C VAL A 73 -0.49 6.37 -3.02
N LYS A 74 -1.57 5.58 -2.90
CA LYS A 74 -1.98 5.00 -1.62
C LYS A 74 -0.90 4.10 -1.02
N ALA A 75 -0.28 3.24 -1.83
CA ALA A 75 0.83 2.39 -1.38
C ALA A 75 1.99 3.22 -0.83
N GLY A 76 2.35 4.31 -1.51
CA GLY A 76 3.34 5.28 -1.03
C GLY A 76 2.98 5.88 0.33
N TYR A 77 1.73 6.34 0.51
CA TYR A 77 1.24 6.86 1.79
C TYR A 77 1.28 5.80 2.91
N ILE A 78 0.90 4.55 2.61
CA ILE A 78 0.92 3.46 3.59
C ILE A 78 2.35 3.17 4.05
N VAL A 79 3.29 3.04 3.12
CA VAL A 79 4.69 2.75 3.42
C VAL A 79 5.32 3.90 4.22
N MET A 80 5.05 5.15 3.86
CA MET A 80 5.66 6.29 4.54
C MET A 80 5.13 6.47 5.96
N GLU A 81 3.81 6.30 6.18
CA GLU A 81 3.18 6.59 7.47
C GLU A 81 3.02 5.37 8.38
N PHE A 82 2.41 4.27 7.91
CA PHE A 82 2.09 3.11 8.75
C PHE A 82 3.30 2.23 9.04
N MET A 83 4.22 2.12 8.08
CA MET A 83 5.48 1.42 8.32
C MET A 83 6.54 2.35 8.94
N HIS A 84 6.19 3.61 9.23
CA HIS A 84 7.06 4.62 9.82
C HIS A 84 8.33 4.96 9.01
N LEU A 85 8.46 4.44 7.79
CA LEU A 85 9.67 4.54 6.97
C LEU A 85 9.97 5.98 6.53
N GLY A 86 8.99 6.89 6.58
CA GLY A 86 9.14 8.26 6.11
C GLY A 86 10.28 9.04 6.79
N HIS A 87 10.36 8.93 8.12
CA HIS A 87 11.36 9.66 8.93
C HIS A 87 12.63 8.85 9.22
N GLU A 88 12.72 7.66 8.64
CA GLU A 88 13.79 6.72 8.94
C GLU A 88 15.02 6.88 8.04
N ARG A 89 16.13 6.30 8.50
CA ARG A 89 17.40 6.31 7.77
C ARG A 89 17.24 5.65 6.41
N LYS A 90 17.92 6.20 5.39
CA LYS A 90 17.87 5.70 4.01
C LYS A 90 18.21 4.21 3.89
N GLY A 91 19.12 3.71 4.73
CA GLY A 91 19.45 2.28 4.79
C GLY A 91 18.24 1.41 5.13
N MET A 92 17.54 1.73 6.23
CA MET A 92 16.36 0.98 6.66
C MET A 92 15.22 1.06 5.65
N LYS A 93 15.06 2.21 4.98
CA LYS A 93 14.16 2.35 3.83
C LYS A 93 14.45 1.36 2.72
N LEU A 94 15.71 1.30 2.27
CA LEU A 94 16.12 0.39 1.20
C LEU A 94 15.97 -1.08 1.59
N THR A 95 16.31 -1.44 2.83
CA THR A 95 16.20 -2.82 3.32
C THR A 95 14.79 -3.36 3.23
N VAL A 96 13.76 -2.53 3.45
CA VAL A 96 12.36 -2.94 3.32
C VAL A 96 11.86 -2.80 1.89
N LEU A 97 12.19 -1.69 1.20
CA LEU A 97 11.60 -1.37 -0.09
C LEU A 97 12.16 -2.24 -1.24
N VAL A 98 13.46 -2.57 -1.21
CA VAL A 98 14.09 -3.39 -2.26
C VAL A 98 13.48 -4.79 -2.39
N PRO A 99 13.39 -5.63 -1.33
CA PRO A 99 12.80 -6.96 -1.46
C PRO A 99 11.33 -6.87 -1.89
N TYR A 100 10.61 -5.84 -1.44
CA TYR A 100 9.21 -5.63 -1.82
C TYR A 100 9.06 -5.32 -3.33
N ILE A 101 9.91 -4.44 -3.88
CA ILE A 101 9.90 -4.13 -5.32
C ILE A 101 10.30 -5.35 -6.15
N ILE A 102 11.37 -6.05 -5.76
CA ILE A 102 11.81 -7.26 -6.46
C ILE A 102 10.68 -8.30 -6.47
N PHE A 103 10.01 -8.48 -5.34
CA PHE A 103 8.89 -9.41 -5.22
C PHE A 103 7.73 -9.04 -6.14
N ILE A 104 7.34 -7.76 -6.21
CA ILE A 104 6.27 -7.31 -7.12
C ILE A 104 6.65 -7.56 -8.58
N ILE A 105 7.87 -7.22 -8.98
CA ILE A 105 8.34 -7.44 -10.36
C ILE A 105 8.34 -8.93 -10.69
N TYR A 106 8.80 -9.76 -9.76
CA TYR A 106 8.78 -11.21 -9.92
C TYR A 106 7.35 -11.77 -10.04
N LEU A 107 6.40 -11.26 -9.24
CA LEU A 107 4.99 -11.65 -9.34
C LEU A 107 4.37 -11.26 -10.68
N ILE A 108 4.71 -10.09 -11.22
CA ILE A 108 4.27 -9.66 -12.55
C ILE A 108 4.85 -10.59 -13.63
N PHE A 109 6.16 -10.88 -13.55
CA PHE A 109 6.83 -11.77 -14.48
C PHE A 109 6.17 -13.15 -14.51
N ILE A 110 6.05 -13.82 -13.37
CA ILE A 110 5.47 -15.17 -13.32
C ILE A 110 4.00 -15.16 -13.76
N SER A 111 3.22 -14.12 -13.40
CA SER A 111 1.81 -14.02 -13.80
C SER A 111 1.64 -13.91 -15.31
N ILE A 112 2.53 -13.19 -15.99
CA ILE A 112 2.52 -13.08 -17.46
C ILE A 112 2.93 -14.42 -18.09
N THR A 113 4.04 -15.01 -17.63
CA THR A 113 4.54 -16.28 -18.18
C THR A 113 3.54 -17.42 -18.04
N GLU A 114 2.90 -17.54 -16.87
CA GLU A 114 1.86 -18.56 -16.65
C GLU A 114 0.59 -18.27 -17.45
N ALA A 115 0.20 -16.99 -17.60
CA ALA A 115 -0.96 -16.63 -18.42
C ALA A 115 -0.74 -16.97 -19.90
N GLU A 116 0.46 -16.76 -20.44
CA GLU A 116 0.83 -17.15 -21.81
C GLU A 116 0.83 -18.67 -21.97
N ALA A 117 1.49 -19.41 -21.07
CA ALA A 117 1.55 -20.87 -21.14
C ALA A 117 0.17 -21.54 -21.04
N VAL A 118 -0.71 -21.03 -20.17
CA VAL A 118 -2.11 -21.47 -20.04
C VAL A 118 -2.94 -21.04 -21.25
N GLY A 119 -2.66 -19.87 -21.82
CA GLY A 119 -3.29 -19.38 -23.05
C GLY A 119 -3.01 -20.30 -24.23
N ASP A 120 -1.75 -20.62 -24.49
CA ASP A 120 -1.32 -21.47 -25.59
C ASP A 120 -1.86 -22.91 -25.49
N SER A 121 -2.02 -23.42 -24.27
CA SER A 121 -2.52 -24.77 -24.03
C SER A 121 -4.04 -24.90 -24.15
N ASN A 122 -4.81 -23.88 -23.72
CA ASN A 122 -6.29 -23.92 -23.79
C ASN A 122 -6.86 -23.33 -25.08
N PHE A 123 -6.12 -22.41 -25.72
CA PHE A 123 -6.50 -21.73 -26.95
C PHE A 123 -5.29 -21.69 -27.89
N PRO A 124 -4.87 -22.85 -28.44
CA PRO A 124 -3.75 -22.89 -29.37
C PRO A 124 -4.07 -21.94 -30.53
N LEU A 125 -3.29 -20.88 -30.66
CA LEU A 125 -3.39 -19.95 -31.79
C LEU A 125 -2.84 -20.67 -33.01
N ASN A 126 -3.73 -21.18 -33.87
CA ASN A 126 -3.38 -21.69 -35.19
C ASN A 126 -2.69 -20.63 -36.05
#